data_AF-A0A7X6XQZ9-F1
#
_entry.id   AF-A0A7X6XQZ9-F1
#
_cell.length_a   1.000
_cell.length_b   1.000
_cell.length_c   1.000
_cell.angle_alpha   90.00
_cell.angle_beta   90.00
_cell.angle_gamma   90.00
#
_symmetry.space_group_name_H-M   'P 1'
#
loop_
_entity.id
_entity.type
_entity.pdbx_description
1 polymer ?
#
loop_
_entity_poly.entity_id
_entity_poly.type
_entity_poly.pdbx_seq_one_letter_code
_entity_poly.pdbx_strand_id
1 'polypeptide(L)' 'MELRCQLRFAAAAEGASAILEARSADGDVTVTVEARGSDRAAALLALAERTRELYGAACQLVETVEEVTRQYYDEEDAEG' A
#
# COMPACT_ATOMS: atom_id res chain seq x y z
N MET A 1 3.48 0.47 -15.60
CA MET A 1 2.97 1.38 -14.55
C MET A 1 4.17 1.95 -13.81
N GLU A 2 4.40 3.25 -13.90
CA GLU A 2 5.46 3.93 -13.14
C GLU A 2 4.83 4.60 -11.91
N LEU A 3 5.36 4.32 -10.73
CA LEU A 3 4.94 4.92 -9.47
C LEU A 3 5.97 5.98 -9.06
N ARG A 4 5.51 7.20 -8.79
CA ARG A 4 6.33 8.26 -8.20
C ARG A 4 6.10 8.27 -6.70
N CYS A 5 7.17 8.08 -5.95
CA CYS A 5 7.15 8.04 -4.49
C CYS A 5 7.81 9.28 -3.90
N GLN A 6 7.19 9.85 -2.87
CA GLN A 6 7.74 10.94 -2.08
C GLN A 6 7.68 10.62 -0.59
N LEU A 7 8.84 10.71 0.08
CA LEU A 7 8.96 10.57 1.53
C LEU A 7 9.04 11.96 2.18
N ARG A 8 8.26 12.18 3.23
CA ARG A 8 8.23 13.43 3.99
C ARG A 8 8.29 13.15 5.48
N PHE A 9 8.87 14.09 6.22
CA PHE A 9 8.93 14.07 7.67
C PHE A 9 8.27 15.30 8.26
N ALA A 10 7.52 15.10 9.34
CA ALA A 10 6.93 16.17 10.13
C ALA A 10 7.28 15.99 11.61
N ALA A 11 7.59 17.09 12.29
CA ALA A 11 7.66 17.10 13.75
C ALA A 11 6.24 17.27 14.30
N ALA A 12 5.90 16.48 15.31
CA ALA A 12 4.64 16.56 16.04
C ALA A 12 4.93 16.87 17.52
N ALA A 13 3.93 17.39 18.24
CA ALA A 13 4.07 17.68 19.67
C ALA A 13 4.49 16.45 20.50
N GLU A 14 4.16 15.25 20.03
CA GLU A 14 4.39 13.98 20.72
C GLU A 14 5.47 13.10 20.05
N GLY A 15 6.23 13.63 19.07
CA GLY A 15 7.28 12.85 18.39
C GLY A 15 7.52 13.26 16.94
N ALA A 16 7.92 12.30 16.10
CA ALA A 16 8.08 12.49 14.66
C ALA A 16 7.08 11.65 13.88
N SER A 17 6.65 12.17 12.72
CA SER A 17 5.85 11.47 11.73
C SER A 17 6.65 11.31 10.43
N ALA A 18 6.51 10.14 9.81
CA ALA A 18 7.06 9.84 8.49
C ALA A 18 5.89 9.45 7.57
N ILE A 19 5.87 10.05 6.37
CA ILE A 19 4.77 9.92 5.41
C ILE A 19 5.35 9.51 4.06
N LEU A 20 4.87 8.39 3.51
CA LEU A 20 5.15 7.94 2.16
C LEU A 20 3.91 8.12 1.29
N GLU A 21 4.05 8.92 0.24
CA GLU A 21 3.03 9.12 -0.79
C GLU A 21 3.49 8.47 -2.08
N ALA A 22 2.69 7.57 -2.64
CA ALA A 22 2.92 6.95 -3.94
C ALA A 22 1.78 7.31 -4.89
N ARG A 23 2.12 7.81 -6.07
CA ARG A 23 1.15 8.18 -7.11
C ARG A 23 1.53 7.55 -8.44
N SER A 24 0.55 7.00 -9.15
CA SER A 24 0.74 6.56 -10.53
C SER A 24 0.96 7.74 -11.48
N ALA A 25 1.70 7.55 -12.57
CA ALA A 25 2.04 8.64 -13.49
C ALA A 25 0.81 9.34 -14.11
N ASP A 26 -0.26 8.57 -14.28
CA ASP A 26 -1.61 8.93 -14.74
C ASP A 26 -2.49 9.54 -13.63
N GLY A 27 -2.15 9.34 -12.35
CA GLY A 27 -2.87 9.89 -11.21
C GLY A 27 -4.07 9.06 -10.72
N ASP A 28 -4.36 7.95 -11.39
CA ASP A 28 -5.48 7.06 -11.09
C ASP A 28 -5.36 6.38 -9.73
N VAL A 29 -4.13 6.16 -9.25
CA VAL A 29 -3.88 5.53 -7.95
C VAL A 29 -3.02 6.45 -7.09
N THR A 30 -3.52 6.76 -5.90
CA THR A 30 -2.76 7.46 -4.85
C THR A 30 -2.82 6.65 -3.55
N VAL A 31 -1.65 6.35 -3.00
CA VAL A 31 -1.50 5.65 -1.72
C VAL A 31 -0.70 6.52 -0.77
N THR A 32 -1.25 6.79 0.42
CA THR A 32 -0.56 7.53 1.49
C THR A 32 -0.43 6.64 2.71
N VAL A 33 0.80 6.46 3.18
CA VAL A 33 1.11 5.72 4.41
C VAL A 33 1.76 6.68 5.39
N GLU A 34 1.20 6.78 6.59
CA GLU A 34 1.77 7.58 7.67
C GLU A 34 2.06 6.69 8.89
N ALA A 35 3.18 6.94 9.54
CA ALA A 35 3.52 6.33 10.82
C ALA A 35 4.21 7.33 11.75
N ARG A 36 4.04 7.12 13.06
CA ARG A 36 4.61 7.97 14.12
C ARG A 36 5.65 7.19 14.92
N GLY A 37 6.64 7.91 15.43
CA GLY A 37 7.64 7.40 16.36
C GLY A 37 8.10 8.50 17.34
N SER A 38 8.78 8.09 18.41
CA SER A 38 9.34 9.02 19.41
C SER A 38 10.41 9.96 18.82
N ASP A 39 11.10 9.50 17.78
CA ASP A 39 12.05 10.26 16.97
C ASP A 39 11.93 9.91 15.49
N ARG A 40 12.76 10.53 14.63
CA ARG A 40 12.75 10.30 13.19
C ARG A 40 13.11 8.86 12.79
N ALA A 41 14.03 8.21 13.49
CA ALA A 41 14.44 6.84 13.19
C ALA A 41 13.33 5.86 13.55
N ALA A 42 12.70 6.05 14.72
CA ALA A 42 11.53 5.30 15.13
C ALA A 42 10.35 5.49 14.16
N ALA A 43 10.10 6.71 13.69
CA ALA A 43 9.04 6.99 12.71
C ALA A 43 9.30 6.29 11.36
N LEU A 44 10.56 6.24 10.90
CA LEU A 44 10.96 5.50 9.71
C LEU A 44 10.73 3.99 9.85
N LEU A 45 11.11 3.41 10.99
CA LEU A 45 10.90 1.99 11.27
C LEU A 45 9.41 1.65 11.27
N ALA A 46 8.60 2.44 11.97
CA ALA A 46 7.15 2.29 12.00
C ALA A 46 6.53 2.42 10.60
N LEU A 47 7.04 3.34 9.77
CA LEU A 47 6.58 3.48 8.39
C LEU A 47 6.93 2.26 7.53
N ALA A 48 8.13 1.71 7.70
CA ALA A 48 8.56 0.52 6.98
C ALA A 48 7.70 -0.71 7.35
N GLU A 49 7.40 -0.90 8.63
CA GLU A 49 6.49 -1.96 9.11
C GLU A 49 5.10 -1.82 8.49
N ARG A 50 4.51 -0.63 8.59
CA ARG A 50 3.17 -0.36 8.06
C ARG A 50 3.09 -0.53 6.54
N THR A 51 4.14 -0.17 5.83
CA THR A 51 4.25 -0.38 4.37
C THR A 51 4.30 -1.87 4.02
N ARG A 52 5.00 -2.70 4.81
CA ARG A 52 5.05 -4.16 4.61
C ARG A 52 3.70 -4.82 4.87
N GLU A 53 3.00 -4.40 5.92
CA GLU A 53 1.64 -4.89 6.22
C GLU A 53 0.69 -4.60 5.06
N LEU A 54 0.70 -3.36 4.54
CA LEU A 54 -0.11 -2.97 3.39
C LEU A 54 0.23 -3.78 2.13
N TYR A 55 1.51 -4.02 1.87
CA TYR A 55 1.93 -4.85 0.75
C TYR A 55 1.41 -6.29 0.88
N GLY A 56 1.53 -6.88 2.07
CA GLY A 56 0.99 -8.22 2.33
C GLY A 56 -0.52 -8.31 2.11
N ALA A 57 -1.27 -7.34 2.61
CA ALA A 57 -2.72 -7.27 2.41
C ALA A 57 -3.09 -7.08 0.92
N ALA A 58 -2.32 -6.28 0.18
CA ALA A 58 -2.53 -6.09 -1.25
C ALA A 58 -2.29 -7.40 -2.04
N CYS A 59 -1.26 -8.17 -1.70
CA CYS A 59 -1.04 -9.49 -2.32
C CYS A 59 -2.22 -10.44 -2.10
N GLN A 60 -2.74 -10.51 -0.87
CA GLN A 60 -3.91 -11.36 -0.57
C GLN A 60 -5.16 -10.96 -1.35
N LEU A 61 -5.37 -9.65 -1.55
CA LEU A 61 -6.46 -9.16 -2.39
C LEU A 61 -6.28 -9.57 -3.86
N VAL A 62 -5.06 -9.47 -4.39
CA VAL A 62 -4.76 -9.92 -5.76
C VAL A 62 -5.04 -11.41 -5.91
N GLU A 63 -4.54 -12.25 -5.01
CA GLU A 63 -4.80 -13.69 -5.01
C GLU A 63 -6.31 -14.00 -4.98
N THR A 64 -7.05 -13.29 -4.12
CA THR A 64 -8.51 -13.45 -4.03
C THR A 64 -9.21 -13.07 -5.34
N VAL A 65 -8.81 -11.96 -5.97
CA VAL A 65 -9.40 -11.52 -7.25
C VAL A 65 -9.06 -12.51 -8.36
N GLU A 66 -7.84 -13.04 -8.42
CA GLU A 66 -7.44 -14.06 -9.39
C GLU A 66 -8.25 -15.35 -9.24
N GLU A 67 -8.50 -15.79 -8.00
CA GLU A 67 -9.33 -16.96 -7.72
C GLU A 67 -10.78 -16.76 -8.20
N VAL A 68 -11.40 -15.64 -7.83
CA VAL A 68 -12.78 -15.31 -8.26
C VAL A 68 -12.87 -15.19 -9.79
N THR A 69 -11.88 -14.56 -10.42
CA THR A 69 -11.84 -14.42 -11.87
C THR A 69 -11.75 -15.78 -12.55
N ARG A 70 -10.94 -16.71 -12.02
CA ARG A 70 -10.83 -18.06 -12.55
C ARG A 70 -12.15 -18.82 -12.46
N GLN A 71 -12.81 -18.76 -11.30
CA GLN A 71 -14.12 -19.41 -11.09
C GLN A 71 -15.17 -18.90 -12.08
N TYR A 72 -15.22 -17.58 -12.30
CA TYR A 72 -16.17 -16.97 -13.23
C TYR A 72 -16.02 -17.51 -14.67
N TYR A 73 -14.79 -17.60 -15.19
CA TYR A 73 -14.56 -18.10 -16.54
C TYR A 73 -14.71 -19.62 -16.67
N ASP A 74 -14.35 -20.39 -15.62
CA ASP A 74 -14.56 -21.84 -15.59
C ASP A 74 -16.06 -22.20 -15.60
N GLU A 75 -16.91 -21.37 -14.98
CA GLU A 75 -18.37 -21.50 -15.01
C GLU A 75 -18.96 -21.13 -16.39
N GLU A 76 -18.50 -20.04 -17.03
CA GLU A 76 -18.94 -19.68 -18.39
C GLU A 76 -18.58 -20.74 -19.43
N ASP A 77 -17.42 -21.39 -19.34
CA ASP A 77 -17.00 -22.47 -20.24
C ASP A 77 -17.78 -23.79 -20.00
N ALA A 78 -18.35 -23.98 -18.82
CA ALA A 78 -19.16 -25.17 -18.50
C ALA A 78 -20.63 -25.05 -18.96
N GLU A 79 -21.10 -23.83 -19.22
CA GLU A 79 -22.48 -23.54 -19.67
C GLU A 79 -22.62 -23.37 -21.20
N GLY A 80 -21.51 -23.38 -21.95
CA GLY A 80 -21.46 -23.27 -23.42
C GLY A 80 -21.32 -24.61 -24.16
#